data_AF-G5E3T8-F1
#
_entry.id   AF-G5E3T8-F1
#
_cell.length_a   1.000
_cell.length_b   1.000
_cell.length_c   1.000
_cell.angle_alpha   90.00
_cell.angle_beta   90.00
_cell.angle_gamma   90.00
#
_symmetry.space_group_name_H-M   'P 1'
#
loop_
_entity.id
_entity.type
_entity.pdbx_description
1 polymer ?
#
loop_
_entity_poly.entity_id
_entity_poly.type
_entity_poly.pdbx_seq_one_letter_code
_entity_poly.pdbx_strand_id
1 'polypeptide(L)'
;MVDYSVWDHIEVSDDEDDTHPNIDTASLFRWRHQARVERMEQFEKEKVELQKGVDECRKKLSECQKKMKEVALKETDAQKLQSDIEQLKKEEKTWKRKEDDLRKKEKNMPWNVDTLSKEGFSKSVFVKPENKEDREEQKEQKHKTFVEKNVKQLKRFGMLHRWDDSQKYLSDNPHLVCEETANCLVIWCIDLEVEEKHALMEQVAHQTIVMQFILELAKSLKVDPRACFRQFFTKIKTADQQYMDAFNDELEAFKGRVRERAKVRI
;
A
#
# COMPACT_ATOMS: atom_id res chain seq x y z
N MET A 1 -26.07 -26.86 -6.39
CA MET A 1 -24.71 -26.90 -5.81
C MET A 1 -23.86 -25.96 -6.65
N VAL A 2 -23.14 -25.03 -6.03
CA VAL A 2 -22.31 -24.05 -6.75
C VAL A 2 -20.94 -24.70 -6.98
N ASP A 3 -20.38 -24.54 -8.18
CA ASP A 3 -19.14 -25.18 -8.61
C ASP A 3 -18.01 -24.15 -8.70
N TYR A 4 -16.92 -24.41 -7.98
CA TYR A 4 -15.71 -23.60 -7.91
C TYR A 4 -14.49 -24.34 -8.52
N SER A 5 -14.70 -25.49 -9.17
CA SER A 5 -13.63 -26.37 -9.68
C SER A 5 -12.69 -25.73 -10.69
N VAL A 6 -13.09 -24.60 -11.28
CA VAL A 6 -12.21 -23.79 -12.14
C VAL A 6 -10.93 -23.36 -11.43
N TRP A 7 -10.93 -23.26 -10.08
CA TRP A 7 -9.76 -22.87 -9.27
C TRP A 7 -9.05 -24.04 -8.58
N ASP A 8 -9.38 -25.30 -8.88
CA ASP A 8 -8.79 -26.47 -8.21
C ASP A 8 -7.29 -26.66 -8.54
N HIS A 9 -6.81 -26.07 -9.63
CA HIS A 9 -5.47 -26.28 -10.18
C HIS A 9 -4.70 -24.95 -10.28
N ILE A 10 -4.32 -24.38 -9.15
CA ILE A 10 -3.49 -23.17 -9.08
C ILE A 10 -2.06 -23.56 -8.71
N GLU A 11 -1.08 -23.11 -9.49
CA GLU A 11 0.35 -23.25 -9.23
C GLU A 11 0.94 -21.92 -8.74
N VAL A 12 1.44 -21.92 -7.51
CA VAL A 12 2.17 -20.79 -6.90
C VAL A 12 3.62 -21.21 -6.70
N SER A 13 4.55 -20.56 -7.40
CA SER A 13 5.97 -20.97 -7.38
C SER A 13 6.66 -20.74 -6.04
N ASP A 14 6.15 -19.78 -5.27
CA ASP A 14 6.60 -19.33 -3.95
C ASP A 14 5.63 -19.74 -2.83
N ASP A 15 4.94 -20.87 -3.00
CA ASP A 15 4.06 -21.43 -1.96
C ASP A 15 4.85 -21.82 -0.71
N GLU A 16 4.70 -21.03 0.36
CA GLU A 16 5.37 -21.22 1.65
C GLU A 16 4.82 -22.40 2.45
N ASP A 17 3.63 -22.90 2.11
CA ASP A 17 3.02 -24.07 2.76
C ASP A 17 3.54 -25.39 2.17
N ASP A 18 4.01 -25.40 0.91
CA ASP A 18 4.63 -26.57 0.25
C ASP A 18 6.16 -26.55 0.35
N THR A 19 6.65 -26.77 1.57
CA THR A 19 8.08 -26.76 1.92
C THR A 19 8.51 -28.04 2.63
N HIS A 20 9.83 -28.26 2.73
CA HIS A 20 10.38 -29.41 3.42
C HIS A 20 11.54 -28.97 4.34
N PRO A 21 11.64 -29.45 5.60
CA PRO A 21 12.65 -28.99 6.55
C PRO A 21 14.11 -29.11 6.08
N ASN A 22 14.38 -30.01 5.13
CA ASN A 22 15.71 -30.25 4.56
C ASN A 22 15.96 -29.55 3.22
N ILE A 23 15.02 -28.76 2.70
CA ILE A 23 15.17 -28.06 1.42
C ILE A 23 15.16 -26.55 1.68
N ASP A 24 16.15 -25.86 1.13
CA ASP A 24 16.20 -24.40 1.19
C ASP A 24 15.12 -23.78 0.28
N THR A 25 14.16 -23.11 0.90
CA THR A 25 13.00 -22.51 0.21
C THR A 25 13.41 -21.39 -0.74
N ALA A 26 14.45 -20.63 -0.41
CA ALA A 26 14.92 -19.51 -1.22
C ALA A 26 15.41 -19.94 -2.61
N SER A 27 16.13 -21.07 -2.68
CA SER A 27 16.54 -21.68 -3.95
C SER A 27 15.41 -22.48 -4.60
N LEU A 28 14.58 -23.18 -3.82
CA LEU A 28 13.45 -23.96 -4.31
C LEU A 28 12.43 -23.10 -5.08
N PHE A 29 12.02 -21.95 -4.56
CA PHE A 29 11.02 -21.10 -5.22
C PHE A 29 11.52 -20.54 -6.56
N ARG A 30 12.80 -20.17 -6.62
CA ARG A 30 13.43 -19.75 -7.89
C ARG A 30 13.48 -20.90 -8.88
N TRP A 31 13.80 -22.11 -8.41
CA TRP A 31 13.80 -23.30 -9.25
C TRP A 31 12.41 -23.65 -9.77
N ARG A 32 11.37 -23.62 -8.91
CA ARG A 32 9.96 -23.81 -9.31
C ARG A 32 9.53 -22.77 -10.35
N HIS A 33 9.88 -21.50 -10.13
CA HIS A 33 9.65 -20.43 -11.11
C HIS A 33 10.32 -20.71 -12.45
N GLN A 34 11.61 -21.08 -12.44
CA GLN A 34 12.36 -21.40 -13.64
C GLN A 34 11.75 -22.58 -14.40
N ALA A 35 11.42 -23.66 -13.70
CA ALA A 35 10.77 -24.83 -14.28
C ALA A 35 9.42 -24.47 -14.91
N ARG A 36 8.64 -23.58 -14.28
CA ARG A 36 7.37 -23.10 -14.82
C ARG A 36 7.58 -22.30 -16.11
N VAL A 37 8.53 -21.36 -16.13
CA VAL A 37 8.87 -20.57 -17.32
C VAL A 37 9.32 -21.48 -18.46
N GLU A 38 10.19 -22.45 -18.20
CA GLU A 38 10.65 -23.43 -19.19
C GLU A 38 9.50 -24.28 -19.75
N ARG A 39 8.57 -24.74 -18.89
CA ARG A 39 7.38 -25.48 -19.35
C ARG A 39 6.49 -24.63 -20.26
N MET A 40 6.27 -23.36 -19.92
CA MET A 40 5.48 -22.44 -20.75
C MET A 40 6.19 -22.13 -22.08
N GLU A 41 7.50 -21.93 -22.08
CA GLU A 41 8.27 -21.73 -23.31
C GLU A 41 8.24 -22.93 -24.24
N GLN A 42 8.38 -24.15 -23.70
CA GLN A 42 8.27 -25.39 -24.48
C GLN A 42 6.87 -25.54 -25.07
N PHE A 43 5.84 -25.23 -24.29
CA PHE A 43 4.46 -25.27 -24.73
C PHE A 43 4.20 -24.30 -25.89
N GLU A 44 4.69 -23.06 -25.78
CA GLU A 44 4.56 -22.06 -26.84
C GLU A 44 5.33 -22.47 -28.11
N LYS A 45 6.53 -23.04 -27.97
CA LYS A 45 7.29 -23.59 -29.11
C LYS A 45 6.52 -24.71 -29.82
N GLU A 46 5.93 -25.66 -29.07
CA GLU A 46 5.11 -26.74 -29.64
C GLU A 46 3.91 -26.18 -30.42
N LYS A 47 3.25 -25.16 -29.86
CA LYS A 47 2.11 -24.48 -30.47
C LYS A 47 2.49 -23.78 -31.78
N VAL A 48 3.60 -23.04 -31.80
CA VAL A 48 4.09 -22.35 -33.00
C VAL A 48 4.48 -23.33 -34.10
N GLU A 49 5.19 -24.41 -33.78
CA GLU A 49 5.59 -25.43 -34.76
C GLU A 49 4.37 -26.18 -35.33
N LEU A 50 3.39 -26.48 -34.48
CA LEU A 50 2.14 -27.08 -34.94
C LEU A 50 1.38 -26.15 -35.88
N GLN A 51 1.28 -24.87 -35.56
CA GLN A 51 0.62 -23.88 -36.40
C GLN A 51 1.28 -23.78 -37.78
N LYS A 52 2.62 -23.73 -37.83
CA LYS A 52 3.38 -23.76 -39.09
C LYS A 52 3.08 -25.01 -39.90
N GLY A 53 3.08 -26.20 -39.27
CA GLY A 53 2.78 -27.46 -39.94
C GLY A 53 1.36 -27.51 -40.53
N VAL A 54 0.37 -27.02 -39.78
CA VAL A 54 -1.03 -26.88 -40.25
C VAL A 54 -1.09 -25.95 -41.47
N ASP A 55 -0.44 -24.79 -41.40
CA ASP A 55 -0.47 -23.80 -42.46
C ASP A 55 0.23 -24.29 -43.74
N GLU A 56 1.34 -25.03 -43.61
CA GLU A 56 2.04 -25.67 -44.73
C GLU A 56 1.19 -26.77 -45.39
N CYS A 57 0.60 -27.68 -44.59
CA CYS A 57 -0.28 -28.72 -45.13
C CYS A 57 -1.51 -28.11 -45.82
N ARG A 58 -2.09 -27.05 -45.26
CA ARG A 58 -3.21 -26.32 -45.87
C ARG A 58 -2.82 -25.67 -47.20
N LYS A 59 -1.66 -25.04 -47.27
CA LYS A 59 -1.12 -24.45 -48.53
C LYS A 59 -0.94 -25.53 -49.60
N LYS A 60 -0.24 -26.62 -49.27
CA LYS A 60 -0.01 -27.76 -50.19
C LYS A 60 -1.33 -28.38 -50.68
N LEU A 61 -2.30 -28.57 -49.77
CA LEU A 61 -3.64 -29.04 -50.15
C LEU A 61 -4.32 -28.12 -51.15
N SER A 62 -4.28 -26.81 -50.90
CA SER A 62 -4.92 -25.83 -51.77
C SER A 62 -4.27 -25.78 -53.16
N GLU A 63 -2.95 -25.92 -53.23
CA GLU A 63 -2.20 -25.94 -54.49
C GLU A 63 -2.48 -27.22 -55.28
N CYS A 64 -2.46 -28.39 -54.62
CA CYS A 64 -2.79 -29.67 -55.27
C CYS A 64 -4.24 -29.69 -55.77
N GLN A 65 -5.19 -29.15 -55.01
CA GLN A 65 -6.58 -29.03 -55.46
C GLN A 65 -6.76 -28.09 -56.65
N LYS A 66 -6.00 -26.99 -56.72
CA LYS A 66 -6.01 -26.08 -57.89
C LYS A 66 -5.43 -26.76 -59.12
N LYS A 67 -4.26 -27.41 -58.99
CA LYS A 67 -3.61 -28.17 -60.07
C LYS A 67 -4.50 -29.29 -60.63
N MET A 68 -5.31 -29.93 -59.78
CA MET A 68 -6.30 -30.94 -60.20
C MET A 68 -7.47 -30.35 -61.00
N LYS A 69 -7.84 -29.08 -60.77
CA LYS A 69 -8.93 -28.40 -61.48
C LYS A 69 -8.47 -27.73 -62.79
N GLU A 70 -7.23 -27.26 -62.85
CA GLU A 70 -6.71 -26.47 -63.96
C GLU A 70 -6.09 -27.30 -65.10
N VAL A 71 -5.63 -28.53 -64.83
CA VAL A 71 -4.84 -29.29 -65.82
C VAL A 71 -5.61 -30.52 -66.32
N ALA A 72 -5.80 -30.63 -67.63
CA ALA A 72 -6.14 -31.87 -68.31
C ALA A 72 -4.92 -32.81 -68.30
N LEU A 73 -4.68 -33.44 -67.14
CA LEU A 73 -3.51 -34.29 -66.89
C LEU A 73 -3.62 -35.62 -67.63
N LYS A 74 -2.47 -36.18 -68.03
CA LYS A 74 -2.38 -37.59 -68.42
C LYS A 74 -2.87 -38.46 -67.25
N GLU A 75 -3.54 -39.58 -67.56
CA GLU A 75 -4.20 -40.46 -66.59
C GLU A 75 -3.28 -40.88 -65.42
N THR A 76 -1.98 -41.08 -65.71
CA THR A 76 -0.95 -41.41 -64.74
C THR A 76 -0.58 -40.27 -63.78
N ASP A 77 -0.65 -39.02 -64.22
CA ASP A 77 -0.30 -37.86 -63.39
C ASP A 77 -1.51 -37.42 -62.54
N ALA A 78 -2.74 -37.63 -63.04
CA ALA A 78 -3.96 -37.46 -62.27
C ALA A 78 -4.06 -38.44 -61.09
N GLN A 79 -3.67 -39.70 -61.29
CA GLN A 79 -3.63 -40.71 -60.22
C GLN A 79 -2.61 -40.36 -59.12
N LYS A 80 -1.43 -39.87 -59.49
CA LYS A 80 -0.42 -39.41 -58.52
C LYS A 80 -0.89 -38.19 -57.72
N LEU A 81 -1.50 -37.21 -58.39
CA LEU A 81 -2.05 -36.03 -57.71
C LEU A 81 -3.19 -36.41 -56.74
N GLN A 82 -4.03 -37.38 -57.10
CA GLN A 82 -5.08 -37.89 -56.21
C GLN A 82 -4.49 -38.59 -54.98
N SER A 83 -3.45 -39.41 -55.15
CA SER A 83 -2.77 -40.04 -54.01
C SER A 83 -2.12 -39.00 -53.08
N ASP A 84 -1.52 -37.96 -53.65
CA ASP A 84 -0.88 -36.89 -52.88
C ASP A 84 -1.92 -36.07 -52.10
N ILE A 85 -3.08 -35.76 -52.70
CA ILE A 85 -4.20 -35.11 -52.00
C ILE A 85 -4.72 -36.00 -50.87
N GLU A 86 -4.82 -37.31 -51.08
CA GLU A 86 -5.27 -38.23 -50.04
C GLU A 86 -4.26 -38.35 -48.90
N GLN A 87 -2.96 -38.35 -49.20
CA GLN A 87 -1.88 -38.29 -48.20
C GLN A 87 -1.92 -36.98 -47.41
N LEU A 88 -2.04 -35.84 -48.08
CA LEU A 88 -2.13 -34.54 -47.41
C LEU A 88 -3.41 -34.40 -46.56
N LYS A 89 -4.52 -35.03 -46.96
CA LYS A 89 -5.74 -35.12 -46.10
C LYS A 89 -5.51 -35.99 -44.86
N LYS A 90 -4.71 -37.06 -44.97
CA LYS A 90 -4.31 -37.86 -43.80
C LYS A 90 -3.42 -37.04 -42.86
N GLU A 91 -2.49 -36.26 -43.41
CA GLU A 91 -1.66 -35.33 -42.64
C GLU A 91 -2.49 -34.22 -41.96
N GLU A 92 -3.46 -33.63 -42.66
CA GLU A 92 -4.37 -32.64 -42.06
C GLU A 92 -5.12 -33.24 -40.85
N LYS A 93 -5.55 -34.49 -40.95
CA LYS A 93 -6.22 -35.20 -39.85
C LYS A 93 -5.27 -35.49 -38.68
N THR A 94 -3.98 -35.77 -38.92
CA THR A 94 -3.01 -35.94 -37.85
C THR A 94 -2.68 -34.61 -37.17
N TRP A 95 -2.55 -33.53 -37.93
CA TRP A 95 -2.40 -32.19 -37.37
C TRP A 95 -3.59 -31.75 -36.53
N LYS A 96 -4.81 -32.01 -36.99
CA LYS A 96 -6.03 -31.72 -36.22
C LYS A 96 -6.07 -32.48 -34.88
N ARG A 97 -5.64 -33.74 -34.86
CA ARG A 97 -5.51 -34.51 -33.61
C ARG A 97 -4.50 -33.86 -32.66
N LYS A 98 -3.34 -33.45 -33.17
CA LYS A 98 -2.33 -32.77 -32.36
C LYS A 98 -2.82 -31.40 -31.84
N GLU A 99 -3.63 -30.68 -32.62
CA GLU A 99 -4.26 -29.42 -32.19
C GLU A 99 -5.28 -29.66 -31.06
N ASP A 100 -6.11 -30.69 -31.18
CA ASP A 100 -7.06 -31.08 -30.13
C ASP A 100 -6.33 -31.51 -28.83
N ASP A 101 -5.20 -32.19 -28.96
CA ASP A 101 -4.36 -32.57 -27.81
C ASP A 101 -3.68 -31.36 -27.17
N LEU A 102 -3.19 -30.39 -27.95
CA LEU A 102 -2.72 -29.11 -27.43
C LEU A 102 -3.82 -28.35 -26.68
N ARG A 103 -5.04 -28.28 -27.22
CA ARG A 103 -6.18 -27.63 -26.54
C ARG A 103 -6.52 -28.30 -25.21
N LYS A 104 -6.39 -29.63 -25.11
CA LYS A 104 -6.56 -30.34 -23.84
C LYS A 104 -5.43 -30.01 -22.87
N LYS A 105 -4.18 -29.94 -23.34
CA LYS A 105 -3.05 -29.47 -22.53
C LYS A 105 -3.31 -28.06 -22.01
N GLU A 106 -3.79 -27.13 -22.84
CA GLU A 106 -4.16 -25.76 -22.42
C GLU A 106 -5.21 -25.75 -21.31
N LYS A 107 -6.27 -26.56 -21.44
CA LYS A 107 -7.32 -26.66 -20.42
C LYS A 107 -6.84 -27.25 -19.09
N ASN A 108 -5.85 -28.14 -19.15
CA ASN A 108 -5.26 -28.78 -17.98
C ASN A 108 -4.06 -28.00 -17.43
N MET A 109 -3.68 -26.87 -18.04
CA MET A 109 -2.58 -26.05 -17.52
C MET A 109 -2.97 -25.44 -16.18
N PRO A 110 -2.06 -25.48 -15.18
CA PRO A 110 -2.30 -24.81 -13.92
C PRO A 110 -2.48 -23.30 -14.10
N TRP A 111 -3.39 -22.74 -13.32
CA TRP A 111 -3.50 -21.30 -13.16
C TRP A 111 -2.29 -20.75 -12.41
N ASN A 112 -1.69 -19.70 -12.93
CA ASN A 112 -0.61 -18.98 -12.30
C ASN A 112 -0.79 -17.48 -12.55
N VAL A 113 0.14 -16.64 -12.07
CA VAL A 113 0.06 -15.18 -12.23
C VAL A 113 -0.10 -14.71 -13.68
N ASP A 114 0.40 -15.46 -14.65
CA ASP A 114 0.37 -15.11 -16.07
C ASP A 114 -0.89 -15.60 -16.80
N THR A 115 -1.56 -16.63 -16.27
CA THR A 115 -2.78 -17.20 -16.87
C THR A 115 -4.05 -16.75 -16.18
N LEU A 116 -4.01 -16.49 -14.87
CA LEU A 116 -5.17 -16.17 -14.04
C LEU A 116 -5.74 -14.78 -14.36
N SER A 117 -4.87 -13.79 -14.59
CA SER A 117 -5.31 -12.43 -14.89
C SER A 117 -4.25 -11.65 -15.67
N LYS A 118 -4.64 -10.46 -16.12
CA LYS A 118 -3.75 -9.48 -16.74
C LYS A 118 -3.87 -8.16 -16.00
N GLU A 119 -2.83 -7.33 -16.08
CA GLU A 119 -2.84 -5.99 -15.50
C GLU A 119 -4.02 -5.18 -16.10
N GLY A 120 -5.05 -4.94 -15.29
CA GLY A 120 -6.25 -4.23 -15.70
C GLY A 120 -6.12 -2.71 -15.54
N PHE A 121 -5.53 -2.27 -14.43
CA PHE A 121 -5.32 -0.87 -14.11
C PHE A 121 -4.18 -0.73 -13.11
N SER A 122 -3.28 0.22 -13.35
CA SER A 122 -2.17 0.55 -12.45
C SER A 122 -2.00 2.06 -12.37
N LYS A 123 -2.08 2.59 -11.15
CA LYS A 123 -1.94 4.02 -10.86
C LYS A 123 -1.19 4.21 -9.56
N SER A 124 -0.03 4.85 -9.64
CA SER A 124 0.70 5.34 -8.48
C SER A 124 0.38 6.80 -8.21
N VAL A 125 0.29 7.17 -6.94
CA VAL A 125 0.13 8.56 -6.49
C VAL A 125 1.17 8.82 -5.43
N PHE A 126 2.06 9.77 -5.70
CA PHE A 126 3.04 10.26 -4.74
C PHE A 126 2.51 11.56 -4.14
N VAL A 127 2.25 11.55 -2.83
CA VAL A 127 1.85 12.76 -2.11
C VAL A 127 3.08 13.64 -1.89
N LYS A 128 3.13 14.78 -2.58
CA LYS A 128 4.15 15.81 -2.32
C LYS A 128 3.65 16.73 -1.19
N PRO A 129 4.49 17.08 -0.20
CA PRO A 129 4.09 18.03 0.84
C PRO A 129 3.90 19.42 0.23
N GLU A 130 2.73 20.04 0.48
CA GLU A 130 2.48 21.44 0.14
C GLU A 130 2.97 22.34 1.28
N ASN A 131 3.99 23.16 1.03
CA ASN A 131 4.36 24.26 1.93
C ASN A 131 3.51 25.49 1.57
N LYS A 132 2.33 25.61 2.17
CA LYS A 132 1.52 26.83 2.10
C LYS A 132 1.78 27.68 3.34
N GLU A 133 2.44 28.83 3.15
CA GLU A 133 2.51 29.85 4.17
C GLU A 133 1.15 30.58 4.24
N ASP A 134 0.38 30.34 5.30
CA ASP A 134 -0.89 31.01 5.51
C ASP A 134 -0.67 32.50 5.88
N ARG A 135 -1.52 33.39 5.34
CA ARG A 135 -1.56 34.81 5.77
C ARG A 135 -2.03 34.93 7.23
N GLU A 136 -1.63 35.99 7.92
CA GLU A 136 -1.96 36.22 9.34
C GLU A 136 -3.48 36.22 9.62
N GLU A 137 -4.28 36.85 8.77
CA GLU A 137 -5.75 36.86 8.88
C GLU A 137 -6.35 35.43 8.79
N GLN A 138 -5.77 34.58 7.95
CA GLN A 138 -6.20 33.18 7.82
C GLN A 138 -5.83 32.37 9.05
N LYS A 139 -4.68 32.65 9.68
CA LYS A 139 -4.28 32.03 10.94
C LYS A 139 -5.23 32.41 12.08
N GLU A 140 -5.64 33.66 12.17
CA GLU A 140 -6.59 34.09 13.20
C GLU A 140 -7.97 33.44 13.02
N GLN A 141 -8.47 33.36 11.78
CA GLN A 141 -9.77 32.72 11.51
C GLN A 141 -9.70 31.19 11.73
N LYS A 142 -8.60 30.55 11.36
CA LYS A 142 -8.32 29.14 11.69
C LYS A 142 -8.28 28.95 13.20
N HIS A 143 -7.64 29.84 13.95
CA HIS A 143 -7.58 29.79 15.41
C HIS A 143 -8.98 29.84 16.05
N LYS A 144 -9.80 30.83 15.69
CA LYS A 144 -11.17 30.98 16.23
C LYS A 144 -12.01 29.72 15.96
N THR A 145 -12.05 29.29 14.71
CA THR A 145 -12.84 28.11 14.33
C THR A 145 -12.30 26.80 14.91
N PHE A 146 -10.98 26.67 15.07
CA PHE A 146 -10.35 25.50 15.68
C PHE A 146 -10.69 25.41 17.17
N VAL A 147 -10.55 26.53 17.91
CA VAL A 147 -10.85 26.57 19.34
C VAL A 147 -12.32 26.23 19.56
N GLU A 148 -13.26 26.89 18.86
CA GLU A 148 -14.70 26.64 18.98
C GLU A 148 -15.08 25.18 18.76
N LYS A 149 -14.52 24.54 17.73
CA LYS A 149 -14.80 23.14 17.40
C LYS A 149 -14.22 22.17 18.42
N ASN A 150 -13.04 22.48 18.97
CA ASN A 150 -12.26 21.55 19.79
C ASN A 150 -12.25 21.89 21.29
N VAL A 151 -13.02 22.88 21.77
CA VAL A 151 -13.02 23.32 23.19
C VAL A 151 -13.10 22.15 24.17
N LYS A 152 -14.02 21.20 23.94
CA LYS A 152 -14.21 20.05 24.83
C LYS A 152 -12.97 19.15 24.88
N GLN A 153 -12.32 18.96 23.74
CA GLN A 153 -11.13 18.13 23.62
C GLN A 153 -9.90 18.83 24.23
N LEU A 154 -9.76 20.14 24.00
CA LEU A 154 -8.73 20.99 24.61
C LEU A 154 -8.81 20.95 26.14
N LYS A 155 -10.01 21.14 26.69
CA LYS A 155 -10.24 21.05 28.13
C LYS A 155 -9.94 19.65 28.66
N ARG A 156 -10.34 18.61 27.93
CA ARG A 156 -10.04 17.22 28.33
C ARG A 156 -8.55 16.96 28.38
N PHE A 157 -7.78 17.40 27.38
CA PHE A 157 -6.33 17.30 27.36
C PHE A 157 -5.70 18.03 28.55
N GLY A 158 -6.11 19.29 28.81
CA GLY A 158 -5.58 20.09 29.91
C GLY A 158 -5.86 19.51 31.31
N MET A 159 -6.83 18.61 31.46
CA MET A 159 -7.11 17.92 32.73
C MET A 159 -6.29 16.64 32.92
N LEU A 160 -5.56 16.18 31.91
CA LEU A 160 -4.71 14.99 32.03
C LEU A 160 -3.45 15.28 32.85
N HIS A 161 -2.79 14.23 33.34
CA HIS A 161 -1.52 14.34 34.06
C HIS A 161 -0.54 13.24 33.65
N ARG A 162 -1.01 11.99 33.67
CA ARG A 162 -0.19 10.83 33.35
C ARG A 162 0.31 10.90 31.91
N TRP A 163 1.60 10.68 31.74
CA TRP A 163 2.26 10.70 30.43
C TRP A 163 1.63 9.76 29.41
N ASP A 164 1.26 8.54 29.83
CA ASP A 164 0.60 7.56 28.96
C ASP A 164 -0.77 8.04 28.48
N ASP A 165 -1.54 8.65 29.36
CA ASP A 165 -2.88 9.15 29.06
C ASP A 165 -2.79 10.34 28.11
N SER A 166 -1.88 11.29 28.36
CA SER A 166 -1.63 12.44 27.45
C SER A 166 -1.14 11.98 26.08
N GLN A 167 -0.21 11.02 26.03
CA GLN A 167 0.30 10.47 24.77
C GLN A 167 -0.77 9.73 23.96
N LYS A 168 -1.58 8.92 24.63
CA LYS A 168 -2.71 8.21 24.02
C LYS A 168 -3.75 9.21 23.51
N TYR A 169 -4.11 10.20 24.32
CA TYR A 169 -5.10 11.20 23.97
C TYR A 169 -4.70 12.02 22.73
N LEU A 170 -3.43 12.42 22.63
CA LEU A 170 -2.90 13.10 21.44
C LEU A 170 -2.74 12.16 20.24
N SER A 171 -2.59 10.85 20.47
CA SER A 171 -2.61 9.86 19.38
C SER A 171 -4.01 9.68 18.79
N ASP A 172 -5.04 9.71 19.65
CA ASP A 172 -6.45 9.65 19.24
C ASP A 172 -6.91 10.98 18.62
N ASN A 173 -6.28 12.10 19.01
CA ASN A 173 -6.60 13.45 18.54
C ASN A 173 -5.35 14.22 18.04
N PRO A 174 -4.72 13.80 16.92
CA PRO A 174 -3.48 14.42 16.44
C PRO A 174 -3.63 15.89 16.04
N HIS A 175 -4.84 16.32 15.66
CA HIS A 175 -5.13 17.70 15.29
C HIS A 175 -4.95 18.68 16.46
N LEU A 176 -4.98 18.21 17.70
CA LEU A 176 -4.72 19.03 18.89
C LEU A 176 -3.24 19.39 19.07
N VAL A 177 -2.32 18.71 18.39
CA VAL A 177 -0.90 19.03 18.46
C VAL A 177 -0.60 20.20 17.52
N CYS A 178 -0.83 21.42 18.00
CA CYS A 178 -0.62 22.66 17.26
C CYS A 178 -0.43 23.86 18.20
N GLU A 179 0.01 25.00 17.66
CA GLU A 179 0.25 26.22 18.44
C GLU A 179 -1.05 26.80 19.03
N GLU A 180 -2.17 26.65 18.31
CA GLU A 180 -3.48 27.12 18.74
C GLU A 180 -3.93 26.47 20.05
N THR A 181 -3.65 25.18 20.22
CA THR A 181 -3.93 24.45 21.45
C THR A 181 -3.13 25.01 22.62
N ALA A 182 -1.82 25.22 22.44
CA ALA A 182 -0.98 25.80 23.49
C ALA A 182 -1.48 27.19 23.90
N ASN A 183 -1.81 28.05 22.93
CA ASN A 183 -2.32 29.39 23.19
C ASN A 183 -3.66 29.37 23.96
N CYS A 184 -4.57 28.47 23.58
CA CYS A 184 -5.85 28.31 24.26
C CYS A 184 -5.68 27.84 25.71
N LEU A 185 -4.77 26.91 25.97
CA LEU A 185 -4.48 26.44 27.33
C LEU A 185 -3.86 27.54 28.20
N VAL A 186 -2.96 28.37 27.64
CA VAL A 186 -2.40 29.53 28.36
C VAL A 186 -3.49 30.51 28.79
N ILE A 187 -4.42 30.84 27.90
CA ILE A 187 -5.55 31.73 28.22
C ILE A 187 -6.41 31.08 29.31
N TRP A 188 -6.68 29.78 29.18
CA TRP A 188 -7.47 29.06 30.17
C TRP A 188 -6.80 29.04 31.55
N CYS A 189 -5.47 28.91 31.63
CA CYS A 189 -4.74 29.04 32.90
C CYS A 189 -4.94 30.42 33.55
N ILE A 190 -4.90 31.50 32.75
CA ILE A 190 -5.11 32.87 33.27
C ILE A 190 -6.55 33.03 33.77
N ASP A 191 -7.53 32.55 33.00
CA ASP A 191 -8.95 32.64 33.39
C ASP A 191 -9.22 31.85 34.68
N LEU A 192 -8.64 30.65 34.82
CA LEU A 192 -8.74 29.84 36.04
C LEU A 192 -8.11 30.51 37.27
N GLU A 193 -7.01 31.23 37.08
CA GLU A 193 -6.34 31.97 38.15
C GLU A 193 -7.17 33.18 38.60
N VAL A 194 -7.81 33.89 37.66
CA VAL A 194 -8.76 34.98 37.96
C VAL A 194 -10.03 34.44 38.66
N GLU A 195 -10.48 33.24 38.32
CA GLU A 195 -11.60 32.53 38.98
C GLU A 195 -11.22 31.88 40.33
N GLU A 196 -10.01 32.11 40.86
CA GLU A 196 -9.48 31.52 42.11
C GLU A 196 -9.40 29.97 42.12
N LYS A 197 -9.37 29.33 40.94
CA LYS A 197 -9.27 27.87 40.77
C LYS A 197 -7.82 27.41 40.62
N HIS A 198 -6.99 27.72 41.62
CA HIS A 198 -5.55 27.49 41.58
C HIS A 198 -5.14 26.03 41.32
N ALA A 199 -5.79 25.05 41.95
CA ALA A 199 -5.46 23.64 41.78
C ALA A 199 -5.67 23.15 40.33
N LEU A 200 -6.73 23.64 39.67
CA LEU A 200 -7.00 23.30 38.28
C LEU A 200 -6.05 24.07 37.34
N MET A 201 -5.72 25.32 37.66
CA MET A 201 -4.73 26.09 36.91
C MET A 201 -3.38 25.36 36.85
N GLU A 202 -2.91 24.81 37.98
CA GLU A 202 -1.62 24.09 38.00
C GLU A 202 -1.62 22.81 37.14
N GLN A 203 -2.74 22.09 37.12
CA GLN A 203 -2.92 20.93 36.25
C GLN A 203 -2.90 21.31 34.76
N VAL A 204 -3.64 22.37 34.41
CA VAL A 204 -3.68 22.86 33.03
C VAL A 204 -2.33 23.44 32.62
N ALA A 205 -1.62 24.10 33.53
CA ALA A 205 -0.26 24.60 33.32
C ALA A 205 0.71 23.48 32.97
N HIS A 206 0.65 22.34 33.66
CA HIS A 206 1.45 21.16 33.33
C HIS A 206 1.23 20.74 31.86
N GLN A 207 -0.02 20.52 31.44
CA GLN A 207 -0.32 20.12 30.06
C GLN A 207 -0.02 21.21 29.02
N THR A 208 -0.01 22.47 29.43
CA THR A 208 0.39 23.60 28.58
C THR A 208 1.88 23.51 28.25
N ILE A 209 2.73 23.27 29.26
CA ILE A 209 4.17 23.09 29.07
C ILE A 209 4.46 21.84 28.25
N VAL A 210 3.72 20.75 28.46
CA VAL A 210 3.81 19.55 27.61
C VAL A 210 3.60 19.90 26.14
N MET A 211 2.55 20.66 25.81
CA MET A 211 2.31 21.08 24.42
C MET A 211 3.41 22.01 23.91
N GLN A 212 3.89 22.96 24.73
CA GLN A 212 4.98 23.86 24.35
C GLN A 212 6.29 23.12 24.04
N PHE A 213 6.68 22.15 24.87
CA PHE A 213 7.87 21.34 24.64
C PHE A 213 7.75 20.47 23.38
N ILE A 214 6.55 19.94 23.09
CA ILE A 214 6.30 19.22 21.83
C ILE A 214 6.53 20.16 20.63
N LEU A 215 5.99 21.38 20.68
CA LEU A 215 6.15 22.38 19.63
C LEU A 215 7.60 22.86 19.49
N GLU A 216 8.32 23.01 20.60
CA GLU A 216 9.73 23.37 20.62
C GLU A 216 10.60 22.28 20.00
N LEU A 217 10.38 21.01 20.41
CA LEU A 217 11.05 19.86 19.81
C LEU A 217 10.80 19.79 18.30
N ALA A 218 9.57 20.04 17.86
CA ALA A 218 9.20 20.07 16.44
C ALA A 218 9.96 21.17 15.68
N LYS A 219 10.06 22.37 16.26
CA LYS A 219 10.82 23.49 15.71
C LYS A 219 12.31 23.16 15.59
N SER A 220 12.90 22.57 16.64
CA SER A 220 14.31 22.15 16.62
C SER A 220 14.60 21.10 15.55
N LEU A 221 13.67 20.16 15.34
CA LEU A 221 13.81 19.07 14.36
C LEU A 221 13.33 19.45 12.95
N LYS A 222 12.73 20.64 12.78
CA LYS A 222 12.14 21.12 11.51
C LYS A 222 11.12 20.14 10.93
N VAL A 223 10.31 19.52 11.78
CA VAL A 223 9.23 18.59 11.41
C VAL A 223 7.90 19.09 11.97
N ASP A 224 6.81 18.61 11.37
CA ASP A 224 5.48 18.87 11.89
C ASP A 224 5.34 18.30 13.33
N PRO A 225 4.81 19.09 14.29
CA PRO A 225 4.63 18.64 15.67
C PRO A 225 3.86 17.32 15.82
N ARG A 226 2.90 17.07 14.92
CA ARG A 226 2.07 15.86 14.89
C ARG A 226 2.88 14.61 14.51
N ALA A 227 4.01 14.78 13.83
CA ALA A 227 4.92 13.70 13.48
C ALA A 227 5.88 13.35 14.63
N CYS A 228 6.19 14.30 15.52
CA CYS A 228 7.23 14.12 16.54
C CYS A 228 6.75 14.12 17.99
N PHE A 229 5.47 14.42 18.29
CA PHE A 229 5.00 14.50 19.68
C PHE A 229 5.23 13.22 20.50
N ARG A 230 5.19 12.04 19.87
CA ARG A 230 5.50 10.76 20.56
C ARG A 230 6.95 10.70 21.04
N GLN A 231 7.87 11.29 20.30
CA GLN A 231 9.29 11.34 20.67
C GLN A 231 9.50 12.18 21.93
N PHE A 232 8.72 13.25 22.12
CA PHE A 232 8.73 14.01 23.38
C PHE A 232 8.34 13.10 24.56
N PHE A 233 7.26 12.33 24.45
CA PHE A 233 6.85 11.42 25.53
C PHE A 233 7.85 10.30 25.78
N THR A 234 8.50 9.78 24.73
CA THR A 234 9.61 8.84 24.92
C THR A 234 10.75 9.51 25.68
N LYS A 235 11.19 10.69 25.24
CA LYS A 235 12.28 11.43 25.86
C LYS A 235 11.99 11.70 27.33
N ILE A 236 10.84 12.28 27.65
CA ILE A 236 10.51 12.64 29.04
C ILE A 236 10.43 11.40 29.95
N LYS A 237 9.94 10.26 29.46
CA LYS A 237 9.89 9.01 30.24
C LYS A 237 11.26 8.39 30.49
N THR A 238 12.22 8.62 29.59
CA THR A 238 13.57 8.06 29.66
C THR A 238 14.62 9.12 30.02
N ALA A 239 14.22 10.34 30.37
CA ALA A 239 15.14 11.45 30.54
C ALA A 239 15.90 11.34 31.85
N ASP A 240 17.13 11.83 31.85
CA ASP A 240 17.89 12.03 33.08
C ASP A 240 17.23 13.09 33.97
N GLN A 241 17.51 13.02 35.27
CA GLN A 241 16.94 13.93 36.28
C GLN A 241 17.08 15.41 35.88
N GLN A 242 18.18 15.80 35.26
CA GLN A 242 18.42 17.17 34.79
C GLN A 242 17.38 17.68 33.78
N TYR A 243 16.86 16.81 32.91
CA TYR A 243 15.84 17.19 31.93
C TYR A 243 14.46 17.34 32.59
N MET A 244 14.16 16.49 33.58
CA MET A 244 12.95 16.63 34.39
C MET A 244 12.99 17.89 35.26
N ASP A 245 14.15 18.21 35.82
CA ASP A 245 14.35 19.42 36.60
C ASP A 245 14.14 20.67 35.72
N ALA A 246 14.73 20.69 34.51
CA ALA A 246 14.49 21.78 33.55
C ALA A 246 13.01 21.91 33.14
N PHE A 247 12.30 20.80 32.96
CA PHE A 247 10.86 20.82 32.70
C PHE A 247 10.07 21.41 33.87
N ASN A 248 10.42 21.03 35.11
CA ASN A 248 9.77 21.54 36.32
C ASN A 248 10.07 23.03 36.55
N ASP A 249 11.30 23.47 36.28
CA ASP A 249 11.70 24.87 36.37
C ASP A 249 10.91 25.75 35.40
N GLU A 250 10.73 25.29 34.15
CA GLU A 250 9.89 25.98 33.16
C GLU A 250 8.41 25.99 33.55
N LEU A 251 7.92 24.91 34.16
CA LEU A 251 6.56 24.83 34.67
C LEU A 251 6.32 25.82 35.81
N GLU A 252 7.23 25.91 36.78
CA GLU A 252 7.11 26.88 37.88
C GLU A 252 7.27 28.32 37.39
N ALA A 253 8.20 28.57 36.46
CA ALA A 253 8.34 29.88 35.82
C ALA A 253 7.04 30.27 35.07
N PHE A 254 6.40 29.32 34.38
CA PHE A 254 5.13 29.55 33.71
C PHE A 254 3.98 29.84 34.68
N LYS A 255 3.85 29.06 35.76
CA LYS A 255 2.87 29.34 36.83
C LYS A 255 3.07 30.74 37.41
N GLY A 256 4.32 31.15 37.65
CA GLY A 256 4.66 32.52 38.07
C GLY A 256 4.14 33.59 37.10
N ARG A 257 4.42 33.43 35.80
CA ARG A 257 3.94 34.35 34.75
C ARG A 257 2.40 34.40 34.66
N VAL A 258 1.72 33.27 34.86
CA VAL A 258 0.25 33.21 34.86
C VAL A 258 -0.32 34.00 36.05
N ARG A 259 0.23 33.80 37.26
CA ARG A 259 -0.18 34.53 38.47
C ARG A 259 0.02 36.03 38.33
N GLU A 260 1.15 36.47 37.76
CA GLU A 260 1.39 37.88 37.48
C GLU A 260 0.39 38.46 36.49
N ARG A 261 0.11 37.76 35.39
CA ARG A 261 -0.87 38.22 34.39
C ARG A 261 -2.30 38.25 34.91
N ALA A 262 -2.67 37.31 35.78
CA ALA A 262 -3.97 37.30 36.42
C ALA A 262 -4.16 38.54 37.32
N LYS A 263 -3.14 38.90 38.11
CA LYS A 263 -3.17 40.11 38.96
C LYS A 263 -3.34 41.42 38.17
N VAL A 264 -2.88 41.48 36.91
CA VAL A 264 -3.07 42.66 36.04
C VAL A 264 -4.50 42.75 35.49
N ARG A 265 -5.25 41.65 35.46
CA ARG A 265 -6.63 41.59 34.94
C ARG A 265 -7.72 41.78 36.00
N ILE A 266 -7.36 41.67 37.27
CA ILE A 266 -8.21 41.95 38.45
C ILE A 266 -8.20 43.45 38.71
#